data_AF-A0A6U3YNF2-F1
#
_entry.id   AF-A0A6U3YNF2-F1
#
_cell.length_a   1.000
_cell.length_b   1.000
_cell.length_c   1.000
_cell.angle_alpha   90.00
_cell.angle_beta   90.00
_cell.angle_gamma   90.00
#
_symmetry.space_group_name_H-M   'P 1'
#
loop_
_entity.id
_entity.type
_entity.pdbx_description
1 polymer ?
#
loop_
_entity_poly.entity_id
_entity_poly.type
_entity_poly.pdbx_seq_one_letter_code
_entity_poly.pdbx_strand_id
1 'polypeptide(L)'
;MEEDHGGISSRIDSGSGGDSQRCLPSLNDEEYTTRCWEYDSTQSTVTRKNNLTSMPVRFDAHPKLHTHVALDPSLFGWILPRSPMVFSTFRQPVDRLLSSFHFGMRVGGDRPGQLKRCTLPGEVNSNQWQNRVVAARAAVTLQNNYTLYQQALREYLESCRDIVSNVYVQFLDPVTNDVNIAVRLLEKFVIVGLQGDIDESLQRWAKIAVWSCRDHPYINRIRKDLLTEPKHVGTHFRQSATLMELKGDGVDENEAINGTAELASPTLNELDADLQQLIRALTVDDEVIFQRAEELYAEQGHWFD
;
A
#
# COMPACT_ATOMS: atom_id res chain seq x y z
N MET A 1 14.44 -22.45 -49.51
CA MET A 1 13.05 -22.19 -49.92
C MET A 1 12.16 -22.96 -48.96
N GLU A 2 11.20 -22.24 -48.36
CA GLU A 2 9.87 -22.68 -47.95
C GLU A 2 9.70 -23.92 -47.04
N GLU A 3 9.17 -23.62 -45.84
CA GLU A 3 7.88 -24.08 -45.31
C GLU A 3 7.55 -25.58 -45.12
N ASP A 4 7.40 -25.91 -43.83
CA ASP A 4 6.18 -26.40 -43.14
C ASP A 4 5.86 -27.88 -42.89
N HIS A 5 5.29 -28.03 -41.68
CA HIS A 5 4.38 -29.05 -41.13
C HIS A 5 4.87 -30.49 -40.85
N GLY A 6 5.00 -30.78 -39.54
CA GLY A 6 4.98 -32.13 -38.99
C GLY A 6 4.49 -32.13 -37.54
N GLY A 7 3.17 -32.27 -37.35
CA GLY A 7 2.55 -32.42 -36.04
C GLY A 7 2.79 -33.80 -35.40
N ILE A 8 2.91 -33.81 -34.08
CA ILE A 8 2.78 -35.00 -33.20
C ILE A 8 2.03 -34.52 -31.97
N SER A 9 0.71 -34.71 -31.93
CA SER A 9 0.00 -35.84 -31.30
C SER A 9 0.12 -35.84 -29.77
N SER A 10 -1.00 -35.42 -29.17
CA SER A 10 -1.37 -35.42 -27.76
C SER A 10 -1.32 -36.80 -27.12
N ARG A 11 -0.56 -36.94 -26.02
CA ARG A 11 -0.85 -37.84 -24.91
C ARG A 11 -0.23 -37.24 -23.65
N ILE A 12 -1.04 -36.47 -22.91
CA ILE A 12 -0.76 -36.17 -21.51
C ILE A 12 -1.49 -37.25 -20.73
N ASP A 13 -0.70 -38.04 -20.01
CA ASP A 13 -1.16 -39.04 -19.07
C ASP A 13 -2.05 -38.43 -17.99
N SER A 14 -3.21 -39.04 -17.83
CA SER A 14 -4.21 -38.80 -16.81
C SER A 14 -3.67 -39.25 -15.43
N GLY A 15 -2.87 -38.40 -14.80
CA GLY A 15 -2.58 -38.50 -13.36
C GLY A 15 -3.69 -37.84 -12.56
N SER A 16 -4.42 -38.63 -11.78
CA SER A 16 -5.57 -38.25 -10.96
C SER A 16 -5.36 -36.93 -10.19
N GLY A 17 -6.08 -35.88 -10.60
CA GLY A 17 -6.20 -34.65 -9.84
C GLY A 17 -6.90 -34.96 -8.52
N GLY A 18 -6.17 -34.83 -7.41
CA GLY A 18 -6.80 -34.74 -6.11
C GLY A 18 -7.65 -33.48 -6.06
N ASP A 19 -8.96 -33.64 -5.88
CA ASP A 19 -9.92 -32.56 -5.71
C ASP A 19 -9.43 -31.59 -4.63
N SER A 20 -8.98 -30.41 -5.04
CA SER A 20 -8.55 -29.35 -4.13
C SER A 20 -9.77 -28.76 -3.42
N GLN A 21 -10.20 -29.40 -2.33
CA GLN A 21 -11.22 -28.87 -1.42
C GLN A 21 -10.80 -27.51 -0.85
N ARG A 22 -11.60 -26.46 -1.06
CA ARG A 22 -11.40 -25.16 -0.41
C ARG A 22 -12.75 -24.58 0.05
N CYS A 23 -12.90 -24.42 1.37
CA CYS A 23 -14.13 -23.95 1.99
C CYS A 23 -14.26 -22.42 1.92
N LEU A 24 -15.48 -21.93 1.74
CA LEU A 24 -15.83 -20.50 1.76
C LEU A 24 -16.76 -20.21 2.96
N PRO A 25 -16.53 -19.13 3.74
CA PRO A 25 -17.47 -18.75 4.79
C PRO A 25 -18.76 -18.16 4.20
N SER A 26 -19.91 -18.56 4.76
CA SER A 26 -21.24 -18.04 4.42
C SER A 26 -21.51 -16.74 5.18
N LEU A 27 -22.08 -15.72 4.52
CA LEU A 27 -22.25 -14.36 5.05
C LEU A 27 -23.59 -14.07 5.75
N ASN A 28 -24.48 -15.05 5.96
CA ASN A 28 -25.82 -14.78 6.50
C ASN A 28 -26.04 -15.39 7.91
N ASP A 29 -26.39 -14.46 8.81
CA ASP A 29 -27.08 -14.50 10.11
C ASP A 29 -26.77 -15.56 11.20
N GLU A 30 -26.41 -14.98 12.35
CA GLU A 30 -26.54 -15.37 13.78
C GLU A 30 -26.20 -16.78 14.29
N GLU A 31 -25.89 -17.76 13.46
CA GLU A 31 -25.34 -19.05 13.92
C GLU A 31 -24.20 -19.53 13.00
N TYR A 32 -22.97 -19.39 13.51
CA TYR A 32 -21.72 -19.63 12.77
C TYR A 32 -21.50 -21.13 12.50
N THR A 33 -22.07 -21.61 11.39
CA THR A 33 -21.70 -22.89 10.78
C THR A 33 -20.84 -22.63 9.54
N THR A 34 -19.58 -23.06 9.54
CA THR A 34 -18.73 -23.05 8.35
C THR A 34 -19.31 -24.01 7.32
N ARG A 35 -19.81 -23.49 6.21
CA ARG A 35 -20.40 -24.29 5.12
C ARG A 35 -19.34 -24.52 4.05
N CYS A 36 -18.85 -25.74 3.90
CA CYS A 36 -17.93 -26.06 2.81
C CYS A 36 -18.74 -26.37 1.55
N TRP A 37 -18.38 -25.69 0.47
CA TRP A 37 -18.95 -25.87 -0.85
C TRP A 37 -17.89 -26.49 -1.74
N GLU A 38 -18.20 -27.64 -2.35
CA GLU A 38 -17.32 -28.36 -3.26
C GLU A 38 -17.80 -28.04 -4.68
N TYR A 39 -16.96 -27.38 -5.49
CA TYR A 39 -17.25 -27.09 -6.89
C TYR A 39 -16.89 -28.30 -7.73
N ASP A 40 -17.91 -28.97 -8.28
CA ASP A 40 -17.70 -30.02 -9.26
C ASP A 40 -17.52 -29.39 -10.65
N SER A 41 -16.27 -29.32 -11.10
CA SER A 41 -15.92 -28.77 -12.41
C SER A 41 -16.49 -29.56 -13.58
N THR A 42 -16.86 -30.83 -13.39
CA THR A 42 -17.43 -31.66 -14.47
C THR A 42 -18.91 -31.42 -14.67
N GLN A 43 -19.62 -31.02 -13.63
CA GLN A 43 -21.07 -30.75 -13.66
C GLN A 43 -21.41 -29.26 -13.58
N SER A 44 -20.42 -28.38 -13.34
CA SER A 44 -20.63 -26.95 -13.09
C SER A 44 -21.63 -26.68 -11.94
N THR A 45 -21.72 -27.60 -10.99
CA THR A 45 -22.64 -27.54 -9.84
C THR A 45 -21.88 -27.49 -8.52
N VAL A 46 -22.44 -26.77 -7.55
CA VAL A 46 -21.85 -26.60 -6.22
C VAL A 46 -22.62 -27.47 -5.22
N THR A 47 -21.91 -28.38 -4.54
CA THR A 47 -22.52 -29.35 -3.60
C THR A 47 -22.08 -29.08 -2.15
N ARG A 48 -23.00 -29.25 -1.20
CA ARG A 48 -22.82 -28.92 0.23
C ARG A 48 -22.24 -30.10 1.02
N LYS A 49 -21.19 -29.88 1.81
CA LYS A 49 -20.76 -30.79 2.88
C LYS A 49 -20.65 -30.04 4.21
N ASN A 50 -21.17 -30.64 5.28
CA ASN A 50 -21.13 -30.09 6.63
C ASN A 50 -19.92 -30.66 7.40
N ASN A 51 -19.30 -29.79 8.21
CA ASN A 51 -18.34 -30.04 9.30
C ASN A 51 -16.84 -29.86 8.98
N LEU A 52 -16.36 -28.62 9.14
CA LEU A 52 -15.00 -28.34 9.60
C LEU A 52 -15.02 -27.13 10.54
N THR A 53 -14.60 -27.34 11.78
CA THR A 53 -14.41 -26.31 12.80
C THR A 53 -13.06 -25.62 12.57
N SER A 54 -13.08 -24.46 11.91
CA SER A 54 -11.97 -23.51 11.86
C SER A 54 -12.47 -22.11 12.21
N MET A 55 -11.70 -21.35 12.99
CA MET A 55 -12.04 -19.96 13.34
C MET A 55 -12.13 -19.09 12.07
N PRO A 56 -13.18 -18.26 11.92
CA PRO A 56 -13.41 -17.48 10.71
C PRO A 56 -12.55 -16.21 10.67
N VAL A 57 -11.89 -15.96 9.53
CA VAL A 57 -11.40 -14.63 9.15
C VAL A 57 -12.57 -13.87 8.53
N ARG A 58 -13.02 -12.79 9.18
CA ARG A 58 -14.00 -11.86 8.59
C ARG A 58 -13.27 -10.95 7.60
N PHE A 59 -13.69 -10.96 6.34
CA PHE A 59 -13.41 -9.85 5.43
C PHE A 59 -14.50 -8.81 5.63
N ASP A 60 -14.22 -7.76 6.39
CA ASP A 60 -15.13 -6.63 6.50
C ASP A 60 -15.21 -5.90 5.14
N ALA A 61 -16.38 -5.34 4.82
CA ALA A 61 -16.65 -4.59 3.59
C ALA A 61 -15.77 -3.31 3.43
N HIS A 62 -14.94 -3.01 4.43
CA HIS A 62 -13.86 -2.05 4.38
C HIS A 62 -12.56 -2.78 4.74
N PRO A 63 -11.46 -2.62 3.99
CA PRO A 63 -10.18 -3.17 4.40
C PRO A 63 -9.82 -2.58 5.76
N LYS A 64 -9.84 -3.40 6.81
CA LYS A 64 -9.31 -3.00 8.11
C LYS A 64 -7.81 -2.75 7.91
N LEU A 65 -7.21 -1.81 8.66
CA LEU A 65 -5.77 -1.52 8.53
C LEU A 65 -4.85 -2.75 8.72
N HIS A 66 -5.35 -3.85 9.30
CA HIS A 66 -4.63 -5.13 9.41
C HIS A 66 -4.85 -6.08 8.23
N THR A 67 -5.56 -5.67 7.18
CA THR A 67 -5.67 -6.37 5.90
C THR A 67 -5.04 -5.48 4.82
N HIS A 68 -3.77 -5.12 4.98
CA HIS A 68 -3.00 -4.62 3.85
C HIS A 68 -2.84 -5.79 2.88
N VAL A 69 -3.49 -5.69 1.72
CA VAL A 69 -3.46 -6.74 0.71
C VAL A 69 -2.45 -6.30 -0.33
N ALA A 70 -1.30 -6.98 -0.38
CA ALA A 70 -0.43 -6.91 -1.54
C ALA A 70 -1.21 -7.34 -2.79
N LEU A 71 -0.82 -6.84 -3.96
CA LEU A 71 -1.48 -7.17 -5.21
C LEU A 71 -1.45 -8.69 -5.43
N ASP A 72 -2.63 -9.29 -5.60
CA ASP A 72 -2.79 -10.71 -5.91
C ASP A 72 -3.68 -10.88 -7.15
N PRO A 73 -3.07 -10.94 -8.35
CA PRO A 73 -3.82 -11.12 -9.59
C PRO A 73 -4.54 -12.48 -9.67
N SER A 74 -4.19 -13.46 -8.84
CA SER A 74 -4.87 -14.76 -8.82
C SER A 74 -6.33 -14.66 -8.35
N LEU A 75 -6.69 -13.56 -7.68
CA LEU A 75 -8.06 -13.28 -7.25
C LEU A 75 -8.95 -12.78 -8.40
N PHE A 76 -8.36 -12.34 -9.53
CA PHE A 76 -9.09 -11.76 -10.65
C PHE A 76 -9.80 -12.83 -11.46
N GLY A 77 -11.11 -12.63 -11.69
CA GLY A 77 -11.96 -13.61 -12.36
C GLY A 77 -12.43 -14.77 -11.47
N TRP A 78 -12.01 -14.79 -10.20
CA TRP A 78 -12.48 -15.75 -9.20
C TRP A 78 -13.36 -15.06 -8.15
N ILE A 79 -12.77 -14.21 -7.31
CA ILE A 79 -13.48 -13.43 -6.29
C ILE A 79 -13.72 -12.00 -6.79
N LEU A 80 -12.74 -11.42 -7.49
CA LEU A 80 -12.85 -10.12 -8.13
C LEU A 80 -13.29 -10.29 -9.60
N PRO A 81 -13.81 -9.22 -10.25
CA PRO A 81 -14.05 -9.22 -11.68
C PRO A 81 -12.80 -9.68 -12.46
N ARG A 82 -12.99 -10.21 -13.68
CA ARG A 82 -11.88 -10.66 -14.55
C ARG A 82 -10.88 -9.54 -14.89
N SER A 83 -11.36 -8.30 -14.92
CA SER A 83 -10.57 -7.11 -15.22
C SER A 83 -11.00 -5.99 -14.26
N PRO A 84 -10.58 -6.06 -12.98
CA PRO A 84 -10.88 -5.00 -12.03
C PRO A 84 -10.01 -3.78 -12.35
N MET A 85 -10.52 -2.57 -12.08
CA MET A 85 -9.68 -1.37 -12.04
C MET A 85 -8.94 -1.34 -10.71
N VAL A 86 -7.61 -1.35 -10.74
CA VAL A 86 -6.77 -1.23 -9.54
C VAL A 86 -6.09 0.13 -9.57
N PHE A 87 -6.45 1.00 -8.63
CA PHE A 87 -5.83 2.31 -8.47
C PHE A 87 -4.82 2.27 -7.32
N SER A 88 -3.63 2.81 -7.52
CA SER A 88 -2.63 2.94 -6.45
C SER A 88 -1.83 4.23 -6.60
N THR A 89 -1.50 4.86 -5.48
CA THR A 89 -0.63 6.05 -5.46
C THR A 89 0.80 5.72 -5.08
N PHE A 90 1.73 6.43 -5.72
CA PHE A 90 3.16 6.29 -5.52
C PHE A 90 3.76 7.63 -5.07
N ARG A 91 4.84 7.55 -4.30
CA ARG A 91 5.58 8.68 -3.73
C ARG A 91 7.06 8.38 -3.90
N GLN A 92 7.87 9.42 -3.98
CA GLN A 92 9.33 9.28 -3.94
C GLN A 92 9.73 8.32 -2.79
N PRO A 93 10.49 7.24 -3.07
CA PRO A 93 10.73 6.15 -2.12
C PRO A 93 11.38 6.55 -0.79
N VAL A 94 12.36 7.44 -0.83
CA VAL A 94 13.03 7.98 0.37
C VAL A 94 12.04 8.79 1.20
N ASP A 95 11.27 9.67 0.58
CA ASP A 95 10.25 10.45 1.29
C ASP A 95 9.18 9.56 1.93
N ARG A 96 8.77 8.48 1.24
CA ARG A 96 7.86 7.47 1.78
C ARG A 96 8.48 6.77 3.00
N LEU A 97 9.74 6.37 2.93
CA LEU A 97 10.45 5.72 4.03
C LEU A 97 10.59 6.65 5.23
N LEU A 98 11.04 7.89 5.03
CA LEU A 98 11.15 8.88 6.11
C LEU A 98 9.78 9.23 6.70
N SER A 99 8.74 9.31 5.88
CA SER A 99 7.37 9.45 6.37
C SER A 99 6.96 8.24 7.22
N SER A 100 7.29 7.02 6.81
CA SER A 100 6.99 5.79 7.56
C SER A 100 7.69 5.78 8.93
N PHE A 101 8.95 6.22 8.96
CA PHE A 101 9.71 6.47 10.19
C PHE A 101 9.01 7.49 11.09
N HIS A 102 8.64 8.66 10.58
CA HIS A 102 7.99 9.70 11.39
C HIS A 102 6.66 9.22 12.02
N PHE A 103 5.91 8.38 11.30
CA PHE A 103 4.65 7.83 11.80
C PHE A 103 4.82 6.62 12.74
N GLY A 104 5.99 6.00 12.76
CA GLY A 104 6.20 4.72 13.43
C GLY A 104 5.36 3.63 12.78
N MET A 105 5.43 3.51 11.46
CA MET A 105 4.80 2.41 10.73
C MET A 105 5.39 1.09 11.22
N ARG A 106 4.51 0.16 11.63
CA ARG A 106 4.87 -1.14 12.23
C ARG A 106 4.44 -2.34 11.39
N VAL A 107 3.81 -2.08 10.26
CA VAL A 107 3.16 -3.09 9.43
C VAL A 107 3.61 -2.87 7.99
N GLY A 108 4.05 -3.93 7.34
CA GLY A 108 4.42 -3.96 5.93
C GLY A 108 3.69 -5.05 5.17
N GLY A 109 3.77 -5.00 3.84
CA GLY A 109 3.26 -6.04 2.97
C GLY A 109 3.99 -7.37 3.15
N ASP A 110 3.26 -8.45 2.92
CA ASP A 110 3.80 -9.80 2.78
C ASP A 110 2.97 -10.52 1.72
N ARG A 111 3.04 -11.85 1.67
CA ARG A 111 2.15 -12.70 0.89
C ARG A 111 0.68 -12.28 1.05
N PRO A 112 -0.16 -12.47 0.01
CA PRO A 112 -1.58 -12.12 0.06
C PRO A 112 -2.27 -12.67 1.32
N GLY A 113 -2.91 -11.78 2.07
CA GLY A 113 -3.57 -12.10 3.36
C GLY A 113 -2.66 -12.15 4.58
N GLN A 114 -1.36 -11.85 4.44
CA GLN A 114 -0.37 -11.82 5.51
C GLN A 114 0.25 -10.43 5.67
N LEU A 115 0.78 -10.16 6.86
CA LEU A 115 1.45 -8.91 7.20
C LEU A 115 2.75 -9.17 7.94
N LYS A 116 3.79 -8.47 7.53
CA LYS A 116 4.99 -8.34 8.35
C LYS A 116 4.75 -7.31 9.44
N ARG A 117 5.30 -7.56 10.63
CA ARG A 117 5.23 -6.66 11.77
C ARG A 117 6.61 -6.44 12.37
N CYS A 118 6.86 -5.23 12.83
CA CYS A 118 8.00 -4.92 13.68
C CYS A 118 7.56 -4.30 15.01
N THR A 119 8.46 -4.34 15.98
CA THR A 119 8.32 -3.65 17.26
C THR A 119 9.10 -2.33 17.19
N LEU A 120 8.51 -1.24 17.65
CA LEU A 120 9.21 0.05 17.69
C LEU A 120 10.25 0.02 18.83
N PRO A 121 11.50 0.45 18.58
CA PRO A 121 12.56 0.43 19.58
C PRO A 121 12.22 1.28 20.80
N GLY A 122 12.22 0.66 21.98
CA GLY A 122 12.01 1.35 23.26
C GLY A 122 10.60 1.88 23.52
N GLU A 123 9.64 1.64 22.62
CA GLU A 123 8.30 2.25 22.70
C GLU A 123 7.18 1.22 22.63
N VAL A 124 6.14 1.41 23.43
CA VAL A 124 5.00 0.48 23.55
C VAL A 124 3.96 0.74 22.45
N ASN A 125 3.87 1.97 21.94
CA ASN A 125 2.89 2.34 20.91
C ASN A 125 3.36 3.50 20.00
N SER A 126 2.63 3.72 18.91
CA SER A 126 2.94 4.73 17.90
C SER A 126 2.91 6.18 18.42
N ASN A 127 2.16 6.49 19.49
CA ASN A 127 2.11 7.84 20.04
C ASN A 127 3.40 8.19 20.77
N GLN A 128 3.94 7.26 21.56
CA GLN A 128 5.21 7.47 22.25
C GLN A 128 6.36 7.62 21.23
N TRP A 129 6.34 6.80 20.18
CA TRP A 129 7.28 6.94 19.07
C TRP A 129 7.20 8.31 18.38
N GLN A 130 5.98 8.77 18.05
CA GLN A 130 5.80 10.09 17.44
C GLN A 130 6.31 11.21 18.35
N ASN A 131 6.09 11.12 19.66
CA ASN A 131 6.64 12.10 20.62
C ASN A 131 8.17 12.09 20.65
N ARG A 132 8.79 10.90 20.60
CA ARG A 132 10.25 10.76 20.52
C ARG A 132 10.80 11.42 19.24
N VAL A 133 10.15 11.17 18.11
CA VAL A 133 10.51 11.78 16.82
C VAL A 133 10.30 13.30 16.85
N VAL A 134 9.19 13.80 17.42
CA VAL A 134 8.94 15.24 17.61
C VAL A 134 10.06 15.88 18.41
N ALA A 135 10.45 15.30 19.55
CA ALA A 135 11.53 15.80 20.39
C ALA A 135 12.88 15.82 19.63
N ALA A 136 13.16 14.78 18.84
CA ALA A 136 14.34 14.73 18.00
C ALA A 136 14.34 15.81 16.90
N ARG A 137 13.19 16.05 16.24
CA ARG A 137 13.03 17.11 15.24
C ARG A 137 13.13 18.51 15.87
N ALA A 138 12.64 18.70 17.09
CA ALA A 138 12.81 19.93 17.84
C ALA A 138 14.29 20.20 18.15
N ALA A 139 15.06 19.18 18.53
CA ALA A 139 16.51 19.32 18.71
C ALA A 139 17.24 19.71 17.42
N VAL A 140 16.85 19.15 16.27
CA VAL A 140 17.36 19.59 14.96
C VAL A 140 17.02 21.07 14.71
N THR A 141 15.75 21.44 14.89
CA THR A 141 15.26 22.78 14.55
C THR A 141 15.87 23.87 15.44
N LEU A 142 15.94 23.62 16.75
CA LEU A 142 16.32 24.63 17.75
C LEU A 142 17.82 24.64 18.02
N GLN A 143 18.52 23.51 17.83
CA GLN A 143 19.91 23.33 18.26
C GLN A 143 20.83 22.89 17.12
N ASN A 144 20.30 22.70 15.90
CA ASN A 144 21.01 22.11 14.78
C ASN A 144 21.67 20.75 15.15
N ASN A 145 21.02 19.99 16.04
CA ASN A 145 21.55 18.74 16.57
C ASN A 145 20.79 17.54 16.00
N TYR A 146 21.46 16.78 15.13
CA TYR A 146 20.90 15.63 14.43
C TYR A 146 21.01 14.32 15.20
N THR A 147 21.76 14.29 16.31
CA THR A 147 22.13 13.04 17.02
C THR A 147 20.91 12.20 17.39
N LEU A 148 19.91 12.81 18.04
CA LEU A 148 18.70 12.10 18.47
C LEU A 148 17.85 11.61 17.29
N TYR A 149 17.80 12.40 16.22
CA TYR A 149 17.03 12.07 15.02
C TYR A 149 17.66 10.88 14.29
N GLN A 150 18.97 10.96 14.03
CA GLN A 150 19.70 9.90 13.35
C GLN A 150 19.73 8.61 14.16
N GLN A 151 19.88 8.70 15.50
CA GLN A 151 19.80 7.53 16.37
C GLN A 151 18.42 6.86 16.28
N ALA A 152 17.33 7.62 16.43
CA ALA A 152 15.99 7.06 16.32
C ALA A 152 15.72 6.44 14.93
N LEU A 153 16.20 7.09 13.86
CA LEU A 153 16.08 6.57 12.51
C LEU A 153 16.86 5.26 12.33
N ARG A 154 18.09 5.15 12.85
CA ARG A 154 18.87 3.90 12.81
C ARG A 154 18.16 2.76 13.54
N GLU A 155 17.72 3.00 14.77
CA GLU A 155 17.01 1.99 15.56
C GLU A 155 15.72 1.53 14.85
N TYR A 156 14.99 2.46 14.22
CA TYR A 156 13.82 2.13 13.41
C TYR A 156 14.18 1.28 12.21
N LEU A 157 15.18 1.68 11.41
CA LEU A 157 15.58 0.94 10.21
C LEU A 157 16.17 -0.43 10.55
N GLU A 158 16.80 -0.60 11.71
CA GLU A 158 17.26 -1.88 12.21
C GLU A 158 16.09 -2.79 12.61
N SER A 159 15.14 -2.26 13.39
CA SER A 159 14.03 -3.07 13.94
C SER A 159 12.91 -3.33 12.93
N CYS A 160 12.72 -2.41 11.98
CA CYS A 160 11.63 -2.41 11.01
C CYS A 160 12.12 -2.57 9.56
N ARG A 161 13.37 -3.03 9.37
CA ARG A 161 13.98 -3.20 8.05
C ARG A 161 13.08 -3.90 7.04
N ASP A 162 12.56 -5.06 7.42
CA ASP A 162 11.79 -5.93 6.52
C ASP A 162 10.45 -5.33 6.10
N ILE A 163 9.88 -4.42 6.89
CA ILE A 163 8.60 -3.78 6.57
C ILE A 163 8.78 -2.53 5.70
N VAL A 164 9.96 -1.90 5.69
CA VAL A 164 10.21 -0.64 4.96
C VAL A 164 11.08 -0.79 3.72
N SER A 165 11.79 -1.91 3.59
CA SER A 165 12.65 -2.23 2.44
C SER A 165 11.81 -2.49 1.19
N ASN A 166 12.04 -1.77 0.10
CA ASN A 166 11.43 -1.99 -1.22
C ASN A 166 9.92 -2.32 -1.16
N VAL A 167 9.14 -1.45 -0.50
CA VAL A 167 7.72 -1.72 -0.19
C VAL A 167 6.86 -1.79 -1.44
N TYR A 168 7.21 -1.08 -2.50
CA TYR A 168 6.49 -1.21 -3.76
C TYR A 168 6.71 -2.56 -4.40
N VAL A 169 7.93 -3.11 -4.33
CA VAL A 169 8.18 -4.49 -4.76
C VAL A 169 7.39 -5.48 -3.90
N GLN A 170 7.41 -5.32 -2.57
CA GLN A 170 6.62 -6.17 -1.66
C GLN A 170 5.12 -6.08 -1.93
N PHE A 171 4.62 -4.92 -2.34
CA PHE A 171 3.22 -4.72 -2.67
C PHE A 171 2.86 -5.35 -4.02
N LEU A 172 3.68 -5.15 -5.04
CA LEU A 172 3.38 -5.58 -6.41
C LEU A 172 3.68 -7.06 -6.63
N ASP A 173 4.79 -7.56 -6.09
CA ASP A 173 5.22 -8.95 -6.15
C ASP A 173 5.59 -9.49 -4.76
N PRO A 174 4.58 -9.76 -3.91
CA PRO A 174 4.81 -10.25 -2.55
C PRO A 174 5.36 -11.67 -2.47
N VAL A 175 5.34 -12.44 -3.58
CA VAL A 175 5.71 -13.86 -3.57
C VAL A 175 7.19 -14.03 -3.86
N THR A 176 7.68 -13.40 -4.93
CA THR A 176 9.08 -13.56 -5.33
C THR A 176 9.96 -12.38 -4.95
N ASN A 177 9.35 -11.23 -4.62
CA ASN A 177 10.03 -9.99 -4.28
C ASN A 177 11.06 -9.58 -5.35
N ASP A 178 10.71 -9.77 -6.62
CA ASP A 178 11.52 -9.49 -7.80
C ASP A 178 11.04 -8.19 -8.46
N VAL A 179 11.93 -7.21 -8.59
CA VAL A 179 11.64 -5.90 -9.17
C VAL A 179 11.11 -5.97 -10.60
N ASN A 180 11.59 -6.91 -11.43
CA ASN A 180 11.15 -7.06 -12.81
C ASN A 180 9.75 -7.69 -12.90
N ILE A 181 9.40 -8.56 -11.95
CA ILE A 181 8.02 -9.06 -11.84
C ILE A 181 7.11 -7.93 -11.35
N ALA A 182 7.53 -7.19 -10.33
CA ALA A 182 6.79 -6.04 -9.81
C ALA A 182 6.52 -4.98 -10.91
N VAL A 183 7.50 -4.61 -11.73
CA VAL A 183 7.33 -3.69 -12.87
C VAL A 183 6.25 -4.21 -13.84
N ARG A 184 6.32 -5.48 -14.23
CA ARG A 184 5.32 -6.07 -15.14
C ARG A 184 3.92 -6.08 -14.54
N LEU A 185 3.81 -6.30 -13.24
CA LEU A 185 2.52 -6.27 -12.53
C LEU A 185 1.96 -4.85 -12.40
N LEU A 186 2.82 -3.86 -12.15
CA LEU A 186 2.49 -2.43 -12.19
C LEU A 186 1.89 -2.06 -13.55
N GLU A 187 2.63 -2.31 -14.64
CA GLU A 187 2.21 -1.96 -16.00
C GLU A 187 0.91 -2.63 -16.42
N LYS A 188 0.71 -3.89 -16.00
CA LYS A 188 -0.41 -4.70 -16.44
C LYS A 188 -1.71 -4.39 -15.68
N PHE A 189 -1.62 -4.10 -14.39
CA PHE A 189 -2.80 -4.11 -13.53
C PHE A 189 -3.10 -2.77 -12.85
N VAL A 190 -2.13 -1.88 -12.70
CA VAL A 190 -2.26 -0.71 -11.83
C VAL A 190 -2.41 0.57 -12.64
N ILE A 191 -3.50 1.28 -12.38
CA ILE A 191 -3.69 2.68 -12.77
C ILE A 191 -3.00 3.55 -11.71
N VAL A 192 -2.11 4.41 -12.14
CA VAL A 192 -1.14 5.08 -11.28
C VAL A 192 -1.67 6.45 -10.86
N GLY A 193 -1.35 6.85 -9.65
CA GLY A 193 -1.42 8.23 -9.19
C GLY A 193 -0.12 8.60 -8.48
N LEU A 194 0.16 9.89 -8.36
CA LEU A 194 1.32 10.40 -7.63
C LEU A 194 0.86 11.15 -6.39
N GLN A 195 1.43 10.82 -5.23
CA GLN A 195 1.09 11.49 -3.97
C GLN A 195 1.53 12.95 -3.96
N GLY A 196 2.58 13.30 -4.71
CA GLY A 196 3.00 14.69 -4.93
C GLY A 196 2.03 15.51 -5.78
N ASP A 197 1.11 14.85 -6.49
CA ASP A 197 0.14 15.45 -7.40
C ASP A 197 -1.25 14.80 -7.22
N ILE A 198 -1.70 14.73 -5.96
CA ILE A 198 -2.86 13.94 -5.57
C ILE A 198 -4.17 14.47 -6.16
N ASP A 199 -4.29 15.79 -6.30
CA ASP A 199 -5.51 16.43 -6.81
C ASP A 199 -5.72 16.08 -8.29
N GLU A 200 -4.66 16.19 -9.11
CA GLU A 200 -4.67 15.76 -10.51
C GLU A 200 -4.85 14.24 -10.62
N SER A 201 -4.19 13.45 -9.76
CA SER A 201 -4.36 11.99 -9.73
C SER A 201 -5.83 11.59 -9.50
N LEU A 202 -6.50 12.24 -8.55
CA LEU A 202 -7.91 12.01 -8.26
C LEU A 202 -8.81 12.43 -9.45
N GLN A 203 -8.53 13.56 -10.09
CA GLN A 203 -9.25 14.00 -11.28
C GLN A 203 -9.10 13.01 -12.44
N ARG A 204 -7.87 12.54 -12.70
CA ARG A 204 -7.59 11.53 -13.72
C ARG A 204 -8.32 10.22 -13.42
N TRP A 205 -8.25 9.72 -12.19
CA TRP A 205 -8.96 8.50 -11.81
C TRP A 205 -10.47 8.62 -11.97
N ALA A 206 -11.06 9.76 -11.62
CA ALA A 206 -12.47 10.02 -11.88
C ALA A 206 -12.79 9.99 -13.38
N LYS A 207 -11.95 10.62 -14.23
CA LYS A 207 -12.11 10.59 -15.69
C LYS A 207 -12.01 9.16 -16.25
N ILE A 208 -11.00 8.40 -15.83
CA ILE A 208 -10.79 6.99 -16.21
C ILE A 208 -12.00 6.14 -15.82
N ALA A 209 -12.48 6.27 -14.58
CA ALA A 209 -13.63 5.52 -14.09
C ALA A 209 -14.92 5.87 -14.86
N VAL A 210 -15.18 7.16 -15.11
CA VAL A 210 -16.35 7.62 -15.88
C VAL A 210 -16.28 7.10 -17.32
N TRP A 211 -15.12 7.15 -17.96
CA TRP A 211 -14.94 6.65 -19.32
C TRP A 211 -15.11 5.14 -19.41
N SER A 212 -14.47 4.40 -18.50
CA SER A 212 -14.53 2.93 -18.46
C SER A 212 -15.95 2.42 -18.18
N CYS A 213 -16.74 3.20 -17.42
CA CYS A 213 -18.12 2.88 -17.08
C CYS A 213 -19.15 3.57 -17.99
N ARG A 214 -18.77 4.14 -19.14
CA ARG A 214 -19.66 4.98 -19.98
C ARG A 214 -20.94 4.27 -20.44
N ASP A 215 -20.86 2.95 -20.65
CA ASP A 215 -21.97 2.11 -21.10
C ASP A 215 -22.75 1.49 -19.92
N HIS A 216 -22.39 1.85 -18.67
CA HIS A 216 -23.04 1.32 -17.49
C HIS A 216 -24.43 1.94 -17.29
N PRO A 217 -25.48 1.15 -16.97
CA PRO A 217 -26.86 1.65 -16.80
C PRO A 217 -27.01 2.78 -15.77
N TYR A 218 -26.08 2.87 -14.81
CA TYR A 218 -26.08 3.89 -13.76
C TYR A 218 -25.00 4.98 -13.95
N ILE A 219 -24.49 5.19 -15.17
CA ILE A 219 -23.40 6.15 -15.44
C ILE A 219 -23.72 7.58 -14.95
N ASN A 220 -24.96 8.04 -15.05
CA ASN A 220 -25.35 9.37 -14.56
C ASN A 220 -25.19 9.50 -13.04
N ARG A 221 -25.46 8.41 -12.29
CA ARG A 221 -25.23 8.36 -10.84
C ARG A 221 -23.74 8.33 -10.53
N ILE A 222 -22.97 7.47 -11.20
CA ILE A 222 -21.51 7.37 -11.03
C ILE A 222 -20.84 8.73 -11.29
N ARG A 223 -21.23 9.40 -12.38
CA ARG A 223 -20.72 10.73 -12.73
C ARG A 223 -21.05 11.77 -11.66
N LYS A 224 -22.28 11.76 -11.13
CA LYS A 224 -22.68 12.65 -10.04
C LYS A 224 -21.85 12.38 -8.78
N ASP A 225 -21.76 11.12 -8.36
CA ASP A 225 -21.06 10.71 -7.14
C ASP A 225 -19.55 11.02 -7.21
N LEU A 226 -18.91 10.89 -8.39
CA LEU A 226 -17.48 11.16 -8.58
C LEU A 226 -17.15 12.64 -8.85
N LEU A 227 -18.02 13.41 -9.52
CA LEU A 227 -17.71 14.77 -9.98
C LEU A 227 -18.38 15.89 -9.18
N THR A 228 -19.46 15.61 -8.45
CA THR A 228 -20.26 16.66 -7.78
C THR A 228 -20.33 16.56 -6.27
N GLU A 229 -19.91 15.43 -5.69
CA GLU A 229 -19.75 15.28 -4.25
C GLU A 229 -18.32 14.83 -3.93
N PRO A 230 -17.30 15.72 -4.04
CA PRO A 230 -16.14 15.55 -3.19
C PRO A 230 -16.64 15.79 -1.77
N LYS A 231 -17.29 14.79 -1.16
CA LYS A 231 -17.26 14.67 0.30
C LYS A 231 -15.80 14.86 0.60
N HIS A 232 -15.46 15.91 1.34
CA HIS A 232 -14.11 16.09 1.83
C HIS A 232 -13.71 14.73 2.40
N VAL A 233 -12.92 13.96 1.64
CA VAL A 233 -12.17 12.86 2.19
C VAL A 233 -11.25 13.66 3.06
N GLY A 234 -11.66 13.77 4.33
CA GLY A 234 -11.03 14.63 5.29
C GLY A 234 -9.57 14.40 5.06
N THR A 235 -8.83 15.49 4.82
CA THR A 235 -7.40 15.39 4.82
C THR A 235 -7.09 14.85 6.20
N HIS A 236 -6.97 13.53 6.30
CA HIS A 236 -5.91 12.93 7.04
C HIS A 236 -4.61 13.35 6.31
N PHE A 237 -4.38 14.67 6.15
CA PHE A 237 -3.38 15.33 6.99
C PHE A 237 -3.48 14.66 8.36
N ARG A 238 -2.91 13.45 8.44
CA ARG A 238 -2.40 12.92 9.67
C ARG A 238 -1.48 14.05 10.09
N GLN A 239 -1.97 14.89 11.01
CA GLN A 239 -1.24 15.93 11.70
C GLN A 239 -0.04 15.23 12.33
N SER A 240 0.96 14.96 11.51
CA SER A 240 2.18 14.30 11.89
C SER A 240 3.00 15.43 12.43
N ALA A 241 2.82 15.68 13.73
CA ALA A 241 3.92 16.19 14.51
C ALA A 241 4.49 17.54 14.02
N THR A 242 3.70 18.38 13.34
CA THR A 242 4.19 19.64 12.74
C THR A 242 3.96 20.87 13.60
N LEU A 243 3.23 20.77 14.71
CA LEU A 243 2.98 21.90 15.60
C LEU A 243 3.46 21.58 17.02
N MET A 244 4.54 22.23 17.43
CA MET A 244 4.79 22.50 18.85
C MET A 244 4.23 23.88 19.16
N GLU A 245 3.27 23.98 20.08
CA GLU A 245 3.04 25.25 20.78
C GLU A 245 4.24 25.47 21.69
N LEU A 246 5.15 26.34 21.28
CA LEU A 246 6.26 26.79 22.14
C LEU A 246 5.66 27.67 23.25
N LYS A 247 5.17 27.05 24.33
CA LYS A 247 5.03 27.77 25.61
C LYS A 247 6.42 27.86 26.22
N GLY A 248 7.06 29.00 26.04
CA GLY A 248 8.28 29.33 26.77
C GLY A 248 7.95 29.43 28.26
N ASP A 249 8.35 28.44 29.04
CA ASP A 249 8.44 28.61 30.50
C ASP A 249 9.62 29.54 30.78
N GLY A 250 9.32 30.81 31.10
CA GLY A 250 10.27 31.73 31.72
C GLY A 250 10.80 32.91 30.88
N VAL A 251 10.04 33.43 29.92
CA VAL A 251 10.36 34.71 29.25
C VAL A 251 9.19 35.67 29.40
N ASP A 252 9.51 36.91 29.80
CA ASP A 252 8.61 38.04 30.08
C ASP A 252 7.35 38.09 29.20
N GLU A 253 6.19 38.30 29.83
CA GLU A 253 4.84 38.34 29.23
C GLU A 253 4.62 39.44 28.16
N ASN A 254 5.67 40.13 27.73
CA ASN A 254 5.62 41.20 26.73
C ASN A 254 6.24 40.84 25.37
N GLU A 255 6.80 39.64 25.19
CA GLU A 255 7.20 39.12 23.87
C GLU A 255 6.65 37.70 23.64
N ALA A 256 5.32 37.57 23.67
CA ALA A 256 4.66 36.38 23.15
C ALA A 256 4.86 36.32 21.62
N ILE A 257 5.92 35.68 21.16
CA ILE A 257 6.02 35.20 19.78
C ILE A 257 5.01 34.07 19.64
N ASN A 258 3.76 34.42 19.30
CA ASN A 258 2.76 33.51 18.78
C ASN A 258 3.25 32.99 17.41
N GLY A 259 4.12 31.99 17.42
CA GLY A 259 4.66 31.35 16.22
C GLY A 259 4.56 29.84 16.32
N THR A 260 3.77 29.23 15.45
CA THR A 260 3.86 27.80 15.17
C THR A 260 5.15 27.57 14.37
N ALA A 261 6.16 26.98 14.98
CA ALA A 261 7.39 26.63 14.28
C ALA A 261 7.21 25.28 13.56
N GLU A 262 7.40 25.27 12.25
CA GLU A 262 7.47 24.02 11.48
C GLU A 262 8.76 23.29 11.87
N LEU A 263 8.62 22.12 12.48
CA LEU A 263 9.78 21.31 12.87
C LEU A 263 10.49 20.81 11.62
N ALA A 264 11.82 20.93 11.59
CA ALA A 264 12.65 20.39 10.53
C ALA A 264 12.39 18.89 10.33
N SER A 265 12.34 18.46 9.07
CA SER A 265 12.42 17.04 8.68
C SER A 265 13.70 16.90 7.86
N PRO A 266 14.80 16.42 8.46
CA PRO A 266 16.07 16.28 7.75
C PRO A 266 15.90 15.57 6.41
N THR A 267 16.43 16.18 5.37
CA THR A 267 16.57 15.59 4.04
C THR A 267 17.66 14.53 4.05
N LEU A 268 17.65 13.63 3.07
CA LEU A 268 18.65 12.56 2.96
C LEU A 268 20.09 13.10 3.03
N ASN A 269 20.38 14.23 2.38
CA ASN A 269 21.72 14.78 2.28
C ASN A 269 22.24 15.39 3.61
N GLU A 270 21.36 15.60 4.59
CA GLU A 270 21.71 16.12 5.92
C GLU A 270 22.03 15.00 6.92
N LEU A 271 21.87 13.73 6.52
CA LEU A 271 22.16 12.55 7.35
C LEU A 271 23.61 12.08 7.20
N ASP A 272 24.09 11.27 8.14
CA ASP A 272 25.39 10.62 8.08
C ASP A 272 25.49 9.72 6.84
N ALA A 273 26.67 9.64 6.23
CA ALA A 273 26.89 8.95 4.96
C ALA A 273 26.47 7.46 4.98
N ASP A 274 26.68 6.77 6.09
CA ASP A 274 26.27 5.37 6.25
C ASP A 274 24.75 5.22 6.38
N LEU A 275 24.06 6.17 7.02
CA LEU A 275 22.60 6.21 7.07
C LEU A 275 22.01 6.52 5.68
N GLN A 276 22.64 7.42 4.93
CA GLN A 276 22.29 7.68 3.53
C GLN A 276 22.40 6.40 2.69
N GLN A 277 23.52 5.68 2.83
CA GLN A 277 23.76 4.44 2.10
C GLN A 277 22.73 3.36 2.49
N LEU A 278 22.41 3.23 3.78
CA LEU A 278 21.40 2.30 4.26
C LEU A 278 20.02 2.62 3.67
N ILE A 279 19.59 3.88 3.71
CA ILE A 279 18.29 4.29 3.14
C ILE A 279 18.23 3.99 1.65
N ARG A 280 19.28 4.37 0.89
CA ARG A 280 19.36 4.05 -0.55
C ARG A 280 19.30 2.56 -0.83
N ALA A 281 19.97 1.74 -0.01
CA ALA A 281 19.93 0.29 -0.15
C ALA A 281 18.52 -0.29 0.14
N LEU A 282 17.77 0.33 1.05
CA LEU A 282 16.41 -0.07 1.39
C LEU A 282 15.35 0.41 0.38
N THR A 283 15.70 1.33 -0.51
CA THR A 283 14.75 1.89 -1.50
C THR A 283 15.16 1.65 -2.95
N VAL A 284 16.30 1.01 -3.21
CA VAL A 284 16.88 0.91 -4.57
C VAL A 284 15.92 0.34 -5.60
N ASP A 285 15.15 -0.69 -5.25
CA ASP A 285 14.20 -1.29 -6.20
C ASP A 285 12.90 -0.48 -6.24
N ASP A 286 12.51 0.17 -5.14
CA ASP A 286 11.39 1.12 -5.12
C ASP A 286 11.66 2.31 -6.06
N GLU A 287 12.90 2.76 -6.24
CA GLU A 287 13.25 3.83 -7.19
C GLU A 287 12.97 3.41 -8.64
N VAL A 288 13.26 2.15 -9.00
CA VAL A 288 12.92 1.60 -10.33
C VAL A 288 11.41 1.57 -10.53
N ILE A 289 10.66 1.13 -9.51
CA ILE A 289 9.19 1.11 -9.56
C ILE A 289 8.62 2.53 -9.66
N PHE A 290 9.16 3.46 -8.88
CA PHE A 290 8.69 4.84 -8.85
C PHE A 290 8.93 5.55 -10.18
N GLN A 291 10.14 5.40 -10.76
CA GLN A 291 10.44 5.94 -12.08
C GLN A 291 9.44 5.43 -13.13
N ARG A 292 9.15 4.12 -13.14
CA ARG A 292 8.17 3.56 -14.08
C ARG A 292 6.74 4.04 -13.79
N ALA A 293 6.40 4.25 -12.52
CA ALA A 293 5.11 4.82 -12.14
C ALA A 293 4.96 6.26 -12.67
N GLU A 294 6.00 7.09 -12.62
CA GLU A 294 5.97 8.45 -13.19
C GLU A 294 5.75 8.43 -14.70
N GLU A 295 6.42 7.53 -15.42
CA GLU A 295 6.22 7.35 -16.87
C GLU A 295 4.78 6.95 -17.18
N LEU A 296 4.24 5.93 -16.48
CA LEU A 296 2.85 5.48 -16.65
C LEU A 296 1.85 6.58 -16.28
N TYR A 297 2.13 7.39 -15.26
CA TYR A 297 1.29 8.52 -14.87
C TYR A 297 1.25 9.59 -15.98
N ALA A 298 2.38 9.87 -16.62
CA ALA A 298 2.45 10.78 -17.76
C ALA A 298 1.69 10.21 -18.98
N GLU A 299 1.90 8.93 -19.30
CA GLU A 299 1.17 8.22 -20.37
C GLU A 299 -0.35 8.28 -20.16
N GLN A 300 -0.81 8.06 -18.92
CA GLN A 300 -2.22 8.13 -18.51
C GLN A 300 -2.85 9.51 -18.73
N GLY A 301 -2.05 10.58 -18.68
CA GLY A 301 -2.50 11.93 -18.98
C GLY A 301 -3.08 12.07 -20.39
N HIS A 302 -2.61 11.24 -21.34
CA HIS A 302 -2.97 11.29 -22.75
C HIS A 302 -4.03 10.29 -23.18
N TRP A 303 -4.59 9.48 -22.27
CA TRP A 303 -5.55 8.43 -22.62
C TRP A 303 -6.88 8.94 -23.19
N PHE A 304 -7.15 10.22 -23.02
CA PHE A 304 -8.44 10.84 -23.38
C PHE A 304 -8.25 12.18 -24.12
N ASP A 305 -7.08 12.37 -24.72
CA ASP A 305 -6.80 13.49 -25.62
C ASP A 305 -7.37 13.21 -27.02
#